data_AF-A0A1H2FQG1-F1
#
_entry.id   AF-A0A1H2FQG1-F1
#
_cell.length_a   1.000
_cell.length_b   1.000
_cell.length_c   1.000
_cell.angle_alpha   90.00
_cell.angle_beta   90.00
_cell.angle_gamma   90.00
#
_symmetry.space_group_name_H-M   'P 1'
#
loop_
_entity.id
_entity.type
_entity.pdbx_description
1 polymer ?
#
loop_
_entity_poly.entity_id
_entity_poly.type
_entity_poly.pdbx_seq_one_letter_code
_entity_poly.pdbx_strand_id
1 'polypeptide(L)'
;MFSTFKNFSFITALGYLVFSASWLAFAYFLGRLIPHQQLWFALLVTLIFALPIYSAAIYAVTIQRIYLSSQFKKLGILHWLFTRRILAYIAWLLWSVIFAFLLLFYLGAAEKQEWIAFFAAIPVFAAMYAVFFPLATREYRPYIAVHKSLSWSRWVTALIMAVFFVVFINHSDLNRQYSSLAEAIMMESKHLDGTTNSALILETNRFLGFIEGTKRYALSSLHSFSAIFYLGAVFLGSLVFFFNVALGISSFMVPLSEYRRVFAPIQDSDDPPAVSPWAWGITSALATFFVFFIYVPSTVYVDAWMRSNPETVDEIRASQQIVIQTVEKIGDDYYQPGTAEQIEQAYLESLHKLETSIDQLRKTTELGFNQMIDNVDDYLDWYYSLPGEYERIVALATGVLENWMAEKLQNYLMQGNAFGPVQQSIEDLLQNNLQLRAEHLQKVERILNENRVDLIDNSQLEIIRQASLSALKEPPTHSVIVNLENRMLISGGIGTAGAITGAIAGKITAKVAGKGIIKLGAQALIKVTAGKAVSALGGAAAGAATGMALGSFIPGIGTAIGAAIGGIIGGITIGLTIEKLLLMLEEAFSREEFKHQILEAIEEERIEFEKFLNTPVLLDKP
;
A
#
# COMPACT_ATOMS: atom_id res chain seq x y z
N MET A 1 -14.39 -13.66 71.68
CA MET A 1 -14.66 -13.80 70.23
C MET A 1 -16.11 -14.18 69.93
N PHE A 2 -16.77 -15.05 70.72
CA PHE A 2 -18.18 -15.44 70.51
C PHE A 2 -19.26 -14.46 71.01
N SER A 3 -18.91 -13.41 71.77
CA SER A 3 -19.88 -12.38 72.18
C SER A 3 -20.13 -11.31 71.11
N THR A 4 -19.29 -11.24 70.09
CA THR A 4 -19.37 -10.23 69.01
C THR A 4 -20.55 -10.48 68.06
N PHE A 5 -21.09 -11.70 68.02
CA PHE A 5 -22.22 -12.08 67.16
C PHE A 5 -23.62 -11.80 67.77
N LYS A 6 -23.71 -11.37 69.03
CA LYS A 6 -25.02 -11.15 69.69
C LYS A 6 -25.84 -9.98 69.13
N ASN A 7 -25.21 -9.02 68.46
CA ASN A 7 -25.86 -7.82 67.92
C ASN A 7 -26.17 -7.90 66.42
N PHE A 8 -25.84 -9.02 65.76
CA PHE A 8 -26.08 -9.19 64.33
C PHE A 8 -27.33 -10.05 64.14
N SER A 9 -28.45 -9.43 63.73
CA SER A 9 -29.69 -10.15 63.47
C SER A 9 -29.45 -11.23 62.42
N PHE A 10 -29.68 -12.50 62.78
CA PHE A 10 -29.53 -13.65 61.88
C PHE A 10 -30.31 -13.47 60.57
N ILE A 11 -31.48 -12.82 60.64
CA ILE A 11 -32.32 -12.53 59.47
C ILE A 11 -31.64 -11.54 58.53
N THR A 12 -31.01 -10.49 59.07
CA THR A 12 -30.27 -9.50 58.27
C THR A 12 -29.03 -10.13 57.64
N ALA A 13 -28.33 -11.01 58.37
CA ALA A 13 -27.20 -11.77 57.87
C ALA A 13 -27.60 -12.66 56.68
N LEU A 14 -28.67 -13.44 56.85
CA LEU A 14 -29.16 -14.36 55.83
C LEU A 14 -29.65 -13.60 54.60
N GLY A 15 -30.40 -12.52 54.80
CA GLY A 15 -30.86 -11.65 53.71
C GLY A 15 -29.69 -11.10 52.90
N TYR A 16 -28.66 -10.57 53.57
CA TYR A 16 -27.44 -10.08 52.93
C TYR A 16 -26.77 -11.15 52.06
N LEU A 17 -26.59 -12.37 52.59
CA LEU A 17 -25.95 -13.47 51.87
C LEU A 17 -26.74 -13.84 50.61
N VAL A 18 -28.06 -13.99 50.72
CA VAL A 18 -28.93 -14.36 49.59
C VAL A 18 -28.94 -13.30 48.52
N PHE A 19 -29.11 -12.01 48.88
CA PHE A 19 -29.13 -10.93 47.89
C PHE A 19 -27.77 -10.71 47.24
N SER A 20 -26.67 -10.78 48.00
CA SER A 20 -25.33 -10.63 47.44
C SER A 20 -24.98 -11.79 46.50
N ALA A 21 -25.32 -13.03 46.88
CA ALA A 21 -25.10 -14.18 46.02
C ALA A 21 -25.97 -14.12 44.77
N SER A 22 -27.23 -13.68 44.89
CA SER A 22 -28.13 -13.49 43.74
C SER A 22 -27.63 -12.40 42.79
N TRP A 23 -27.06 -11.31 43.31
CA TRP A 23 -26.48 -10.24 42.50
C TRP A 23 -25.24 -10.68 41.73
N LEU A 24 -24.35 -11.47 42.34
CA LEU A 24 -23.23 -12.07 41.62
C LEU A 24 -23.66 -13.17 40.64
N ALA A 25 -24.66 -13.98 41.00
CA ALA A 25 -25.24 -14.97 40.08
C ALA A 25 -25.90 -14.28 38.87
N PHE A 26 -26.57 -13.14 39.07
CA PHE A 26 -27.10 -12.31 38.00
C PHE A 26 -25.99 -11.90 37.02
N ALA A 27 -24.84 -11.44 37.53
CA ALA A 27 -23.69 -11.13 36.68
C ALA A 27 -23.13 -12.37 35.95
N TYR A 28 -23.07 -13.53 36.62
CA TYR A 28 -22.59 -14.78 36.02
C TYR A 28 -23.40 -15.19 34.80
N PHE A 29 -24.73 -15.23 34.93
CA PHE A 29 -25.61 -15.71 33.88
C PHE A 29 -25.82 -14.65 32.79
N LEU A 30 -26.13 -13.42 33.17
CA LEU A 30 -26.50 -12.40 32.19
C LEU A 30 -25.28 -11.74 31.56
N GLY A 31 -24.17 -11.58 32.29
CA GLY A 31 -22.92 -11.07 31.74
C GLY A 31 -22.40 -11.90 30.57
N ARG A 32 -22.52 -13.23 30.66
CA ARG A 32 -22.18 -14.17 29.57
C ARG A 32 -23.11 -14.11 28.36
N LEU A 33 -24.34 -13.65 28.55
CA LEU A 33 -25.32 -13.53 27.47
C LEU A 33 -25.18 -12.21 26.71
N ILE A 34 -24.62 -11.16 27.31
CA ILE A 34 -24.50 -9.83 26.69
C ILE A 34 -23.84 -9.87 25.29
N PRO A 35 -22.70 -10.57 25.07
CA PRO A 35 -22.05 -10.62 23.76
C PRO A 35 -22.92 -11.21 22.63
N HIS A 36 -23.94 -12.00 22.99
CA HIS A 36 -24.80 -12.72 22.04
C HIS A 36 -26.18 -12.07 21.85
N GLN A 37 -26.48 -11.01 22.60
CA GLN A 37 -27.81 -10.40 22.63
C GLN A 37 -27.82 -8.99 22.01
N GLN A 38 -29.02 -8.47 21.77
CA GLN A 38 -29.22 -7.12 21.21
C GLN A 38 -28.94 -6.02 22.25
N LEU A 39 -28.72 -4.79 21.77
CA LEU A 39 -28.39 -3.63 22.61
C LEU A 39 -29.37 -3.40 23.77
N TRP A 40 -30.68 -3.52 23.53
CA TRP A 40 -31.69 -3.29 24.58
C TRP A 40 -31.51 -4.21 25.79
N PHE A 41 -31.05 -5.44 25.58
CA PHE A 41 -30.80 -6.39 26.65
C PHE A 41 -29.59 -5.94 27.49
N ALA A 42 -28.50 -5.55 26.84
CA ALA A 42 -27.30 -5.03 27.52
C ALA A 42 -27.62 -3.79 28.38
N LEU A 43 -28.47 -2.88 27.87
CA LEU A 43 -28.92 -1.69 28.59
C LEU A 43 -29.73 -2.04 29.83
N LEU A 44 -30.70 -2.95 29.70
CA LEU A 44 -31.55 -3.36 30.81
C LEU A 44 -30.75 -4.08 31.91
N VAL A 45 -29.89 -5.02 31.53
CA VAL A 45 -29.05 -5.78 32.47
C VAL A 45 -28.09 -4.85 33.21
N THR A 46 -27.45 -3.92 32.49
CA THR A 46 -26.55 -2.93 33.09
C THR A 46 -27.26 -2.03 34.09
N LEU A 47 -28.45 -1.52 33.74
CA LEU A 47 -29.21 -0.64 34.61
C LEU A 47 -29.60 -1.36 35.92
N ILE A 48 -30.09 -2.59 35.83
CA ILE A 48 -30.48 -3.39 37.00
C ILE A 48 -29.25 -3.70 37.86
N PHE A 49 -28.13 -4.08 37.24
CA PHE A 49 -26.90 -4.39 37.95
C PHE A 49 -26.26 -3.19 38.65
N ALA A 50 -26.45 -1.98 38.10
CA ALA A 50 -25.95 -0.73 38.68
C ALA A 50 -26.70 -0.30 39.95
N LEU A 51 -27.95 -0.72 40.16
CA LEU A 51 -28.79 -0.24 41.28
C LEU A 51 -28.17 -0.45 42.67
N PRO A 52 -27.62 -1.63 43.02
CA PRO A 52 -26.92 -1.84 44.28
C PRO A 52 -25.73 -0.89 44.49
N ILE A 53 -24.89 -0.74 43.46
CA ILE A 53 -23.71 0.14 43.48
C ILE A 53 -24.12 1.59 43.71
N TYR A 54 -25.08 2.08 42.92
CA TYR A 54 -25.61 3.42 43.05
C TYR A 54 -26.22 3.67 44.44
N SER A 55 -27.02 2.72 44.93
CA SER A 55 -27.68 2.82 46.24
C SER A 55 -26.68 2.91 47.39
N ALA A 56 -25.63 2.07 47.40
CA ALA A 56 -24.57 2.15 48.41
C ALA A 56 -23.81 3.48 48.38
N ALA A 57 -23.56 4.00 47.17
CA ALA A 57 -22.84 5.25 46.97
C ALA A 57 -23.65 6.47 47.42
N ILE A 58 -24.91 6.62 46.99
CA ILE A 58 -25.75 7.75 47.39
C ILE A 58 -26.06 7.74 48.88
N TYR A 59 -26.15 6.57 49.52
CA TYR A 59 -26.23 6.48 50.98
C TYR A 59 -24.97 7.04 51.63
N ALA A 60 -23.78 6.60 51.20
CA ALA A 60 -22.51 7.09 51.72
C ALA A 60 -22.36 8.61 51.56
N VAL A 61 -22.69 9.14 50.38
CA VAL A 61 -22.71 10.58 50.10
C VAL A 61 -23.70 11.29 51.04
N THR A 62 -24.89 10.74 51.23
CA THR A 62 -25.91 11.35 52.10
C THR A 62 -25.38 11.52 53.52
N ILE A 63 -24.79 10.47 54.10
CA ILE A 63 -24.25 10.54 55.45
C ILE A 63 -23.06 11.51 55.53
N GLN A 64 -22.17 11.51 54.54
CA GLN A 64 -21.06 12.47 54.47
C GLN A 64 -21.56 13.92 54.37
N ARG A 65 -22.62 14.16 53.60
CA ARG A 65 -23.23 15.50 53.46
C ARG A 65 -23.94 15.94 54.74
N ILE A 66 -24.59 15.02 55.47
CA ILE A 66 -25.13 15.32 56.81
C ILE A 66 -24.00 15.78 57.74
N TYR A 67 -22.90 15.03 57.79
CA TYR A 67 -21.73 15.36 58.62
C TYR A 67 -21.04 16.68 58.21
N LEU A 68 -20.89 16.96 56.91
CA LEU A 68 -20.30 18.22 56.45
C LEU A 68 -21.25 19.40 56.66
N SER A 69 -22.57 19.20 56.55
CA SER A 69 -23.56 20.26 56.73
C SER A 69 -23.54 20.87 58.14
N SER A 70 -23.13 20.10 59.15
CA SER A 70 -22.96 20.59 60.53
C SER A 70 -21.69 21.41 60.74
N GLN A 71 -20.75 21.45 59.77
CA GLN A 71 -19.48 22.16 59.88
C GLN A 71 -19.47 23.53 59.19
N PHE A 72 -20.30 23.75 58.17
CA PHE A 72 -20.29 24.96 57.35
C PHE A 72 -21.34 26.00 57.77
N LYS A 73 -20.98 27.29 57.72
CA LYS A 73 -21.94 28.42 57.85
C LYS A 73 -22.79 28.52 56.57
N LYS A 74 -24.10 28.81 56.73
CA LYS A 74 -25.15 28.72 55.69
C LYS A 74 -24.96 29.54 54.39
N LEU A 75 -23.96 30.44 54.29
CA LEU A 75 -23.87 31.46 53.22
C LEU A 75 -22.63 31.36 52.29
N GLY A 76 -21.80 30.32 52.39
CA GLY A 76 -20.59 30.19 51.55
C GLY A 76 -20.82 29.47 50.21
N ILE A 77 -20.03 29.82 49.17
CA ILE A 77 -19.99 29.06 47.90
C ILE A 77 -19.51 27.62 48.14
N LEU A 78 -18.54 27.42 49.03
CA LEU A 78 -18.14 26.08 49.48
C LEU A 78 -19.28 25.35 50.19
N HIS A 79 -20.08 26.04 51.01
CA HIS A 79 -21.26 25.44 51.63
C HIS A 79 -22.26 24.98 50.55
N TRP A 80 -22.51 25.78 49.52
CA TRP A 80 -23.38 25.41 48.41
C TRP A 80 -22.87 24.17 47.65
N LEU A 81 -21.57 24.13 47.31
CA LEU A 81 -20.96 23.03 46.56
C LEU A 81 -20.88 21.73 47.38
N PHE A 82 -20.48 21.82 48.64
CA PHE A 82 -20.25 20.66 49.50
C PHE A 82 -21.48 20.20 50.31
N THR A 83 -22.60 20.94 50.30
CA THR A 83 -23.83 20.54 51.00
C THR A 83 -24.90 20.02 50.04
N ARG A 84 -24.87 20.40 48.76
CA ARG A 84 -25.83 19.89 47.77
C ARG A 84 -25.50 18.46 47.34
N ARG A 85 -26.55 17.63 47.27
CA ARG A 85 -26.45 16.21 46.90
C ARG A 85 -26.47 15.97 45.39
N ILE A 86 -27.11 16.88 44.63
CA ILE A 86 -27.45 16.68 43.21
C ILE A 86 -26.22 16.35 42.35
N LEU A 87 -25.16 17.15 42.43
CA LEU A 87 -23.95 16.93 41.62
C LEU A 87 -23.29 15.59 41.95
N ALA A 88 -23.21 15.25 43.24
CA ALA A 88 -22.65 13.97 43.67
C ALA A 88 -23.51 12.78 43.24
N TYR A 89 -24.85 12.92 43.28
CA TYR A 89 -25.76 11.89 42.80
C TYR A 89 -25.61 11.68 41.29
N ILE A 90 -25.50 12.76 40.50
CA ILE A 90 -25.26 12.65 39.04
C ILE A 90 -23.91 11.98 38.78
N ALA A 91 -22.85 12.39 39.47
CA ALA A 91 -21.52 11.78 39.33
C ALA A 91 -21.53 10.28 39.66
N TRP A 92 -22.17 9.89 40.76
CA TRP A 92 -22.29 8.49 41.15
C TRP A 92 -23.24 7.70 40.25
N LEU A 93 -24.25 8.35 39.64
CA LEU A 93 -25.13 7.72 38.67
C LEU A 93 -24.34 7.34 37.42
N LEU A 94 -23.61 8.29 36.83
CA LEU A 94 -22.73 8.07 35.69
C LEU A 94 -21.67 7.00 36.00
N TRP A 95 -21.00 7.13 37.16
CA TRP A 95 -20.03 6.14 37.61
C TRP A 95 -20.65 4.75 37.73
N SER A 96 -21.82 4.62 38.38
CA SER A 96 -22.47 3.33 38.60
C SER A 96 -22.87 2.65 37.29
N VAL A 97 -23.36 3.40 36.29
CA VAL A 97 -23.77 2.84 35.00
C VAL A 97 -22.54 2.41 34.18
N ILE A 98 -21.54 3.29 34.05
CA ILE A 98 -20.31 2.99 33.29
C ILE A 98 -19.56 1.82 33.94
N PHE A 99 -19.41 1.86 35.26
CA PHE A 99 -18.71 0.81 35.98
C PHE A 99 -19.49 -0.51 35.98
N ALA A 100 -20.82 -0.49 36.16
CA ALA A 100 -21.65 -1.70 36.06
C ALA A 100 -21.54 -2.34 34.68
N PHE A 101 -21.53 -1.54 33.62
CA PHE A 101 -21.31 -2.01 32.26
C PHE A 101 -19.96 -2.73 32.15
N LEU A 102 -18.85 -2.06 32.47
CA LEU A 102 -17.51 -2.66 32.41
C LEU A 102 -17.37 -3.91 33.31
N LEU A 103 -17.91 -3.85 34.53
CA LEU A 103 -17.87 -4.96 35.47
C LEU A 103 -18.66 -6.17 34.98
N LEU A 104 -19.83 -5.98 34.35
CA LEU A 104 -20.62 -7.08 33.80
C LEU A 104 -19.89 -7.79 32.66
N PHE A 105 -19.22 -7.05 31.78
CA PHE A 105 -18.44 -7.67 30.71
C PHE A 105 -17.25 -8.43 31.28
N TYR A 106 -16.50 -7.84 32.22
CA TYR A 106 -15.38 -8.54 32.87
C TYR A 106 -15.84 -9.80 33.62
N LEU A 107 -16.90 -9.72 34.42
CA LEU A 107 -17.46 -10.89 35.12
C LEU A 107 -17.99 -11.94 34.13
N GLY A 108 -18.56 -11.52 33.00
CA GLY A 108 -19.00 -12.41 31.93
C GLY A 108 -17.85 -13.23 31.33
N ALA A 109 -16.70 -12.58 31.14
CA ALA A 109 -15.48 -13.17 30.60
C ALA A 109 -14.64 -13.94 31.64
N ALA A 110 -14.90 -13.74 32.94
CA ALA A 110 -14.08 -14.29 34.01
C ALA A 110 -14.04 -15.83 34.04
N GLU A 111 -12.85 -16.36 34.36
CA GLU A 111 -12.60 -17.81 34.42
C GLU A 111 -13.31 -18.44 35.64
N LYS A 112 -13.58 -19.75 35.57
CA LYS A 112 -14.27 -20.49 36.65
C LYS A 112 -13.55 -20.38 38.01
N GLN A 113 -12.23 -20.20 38.00
CA GLN A 113 -11.42 -20.06 39.22
C GLN A 113 -11.59 -18.68 39.88
N GLU A 114 -11.66 -17.61 39.09
CA GLU A 114 -11.86 -16.24 39.59
C GLU A 114 -13.23 -16.10 40.30
N TRP A 115 -14.25 -16.80 39.80
CA TRP A 115 -15.57 -16.84 40.42
C TRP A 115 -15.57 -17.32 41.87
N ILE A 116 -14.62 -18.19 42.26
CA ILE A 116 -14.46 -18.61 43.65
C ILE A 116 -14.09 -17.41 44.53
N ALA A 117 -13.17 -16.55 44.08
CA ALA A 117 -12.82 -15.33 44.80
C ALA A 117 -13.98 -14.33 44.85
N PHE A 118 -14.74 -14.18 43.77
CA PHE A 118 -15.88 -13.26 43.75
C PHE A 118 -16.96 -13.67 44.78
N PHE A 119 -17.30 -14.96 44.85
CA PHE A 119 -18.23 -15.45 45.86
C PHE A 119 -17.64 -15.42 47.27
N ALA A 120 -16.34 -15.64 47.44
CA ALA A 120 -15.66 -15.54 48.74
C ALA A 120 -15.68 -14.11 49.32
N ALA A 121 -15.77 -13.07 48.48
CA ALA A 121 -15.87 -11.69 48.95
C ALA A 121 -17.14 -11.44 49.81
N ILE A 122 -18.22 -12.20 49.59
CA ILE A 122 -19.49 -12.07 50.33
C ILE A 122 -19.31 -12.43 51.82
N PRO A 123 -18.90 -13.66 52.19
CA PRO A 123 -18.71 -14.01 53.60
C PRO A 123 -17.57 -13.22 54.25
N VAL A 124 -16.52 -12.86 53.50
CA VAL A 124 -15.43 -12.00 54.03
C VAL A 124 -15.99 -10.62 54.41
N PHE A 125 -16.79 -10.00 53.54
CA PHE A 125 -17.43 -8.72 53.85
C PHE A 125 -18.34 -8.81 55.07
N ALA A 126 -19.18 -9.85 55.14
CA ALA A 126 -20.06 -10.05 56.29
C ALA A 126 -19.28 -10.18 57.60
N ALA A 127 -18.17 -10.94 57.60
CA ALA A 127 -17.30 -11.09 58.75
C ALA A 127 -16.65 -9.76 59.16
N MET A 128 -16.12 -8.99 58.19
CA MET A 128 -15.53 -7.68 58.47
C MET A 128 -16.57 -6.69 59.02
N TYR A 129 -17.79 -6.71 58.48
CA TYR A 129 -18.88 -5.88 58.98
C TYR A 129 -19.26 -6.26 60.41
N ALA A 130 -19.36 -7.55 60.72
CA ALA A 130 -19.64 -8.02 62.08
C ALA A 130 -18.55 -7.62 63.10
N VAL A 131 -17.31 -7.42 62.66
CA VAL A 131 -16.21 -6.90 63.49
C VAL A 131 -16.28 -5.39 63.65
N PHE A 132 -16.50 -4.63 62.57
CA PHE A 132 -16.45 -3.16 62.59
C PHE A 132 -17.71 -2.50 63.11
N PHE A 133 -18.89 -3.11 62.94
CA PHE A 133 -20.15 -2.58 63.43
C PHE A 133 -20.19 -2.35 64.96
N PRO A 134 -19.82 -3.32 65.83
CA PRO A 134 -19.78 -3.10 67.27
C PRO A 134 -18.71 -2.09 67.70
N LEU A 135 -17.64 -1.91 66.92
CA LEU A 135 -16.63 -0.88 67.19
C LEU A 135 -17.19 0.51 66.89
N ALA A 136 -17.81 0.68 65.72
CA ALA A 136 -18.35 1.97 65.30
C ALA A 136 -19.54 2.42 66.17
N THR A 137 -20.39 1.51 66.62
CA THR A 137 -21.56 1.82 67.47
C THR A 137 -21.19 2.27 68.89
N ARG A 138 -19.95 2.04 69.34
CA ARG A 138 -19.45 2.55 70.62
C ARG A 138 -19.10 4.04 70.58
N GLU A 139 -18.74 4.55 69.40
CA GLU A 139 -18.16 5.88 69.24
C GLU A 139 -19.05 6.84 68.44
N TYR A 140 -19.89 6.31 67.55
CA TYR A 140 -20.66 7.10 66.60
C TYR A 140 -22.17 6.94 66.77
N ARG A 141 -22.92 7.98 66.36
CA ARG A 141 -24.38 7.91 66.22
C ARG A 141 -24.79 6.78 65.28
N PRO A 142 -26.00 6.18 65.43
CA PRO A 142 -26.39 4.96 64.72
C PRO A 142 -26.15 4.99 63.20
N TYR A 143 -26.58 6.06 62.52
CA TYR A 143 -26.43 6.18 61.07
C TYR A 143 -24.97 6.42 60.62
N ILE A 144 -24.16 7.09 61.45
CA ILE A 144 -22.72 7.27 61.21
C ILE A 144 -21.98 5.95 61.46
N ALA A 145 -22.38 5.20 62.48
CA ALA A 145 -21.82 3.89 62.80
C ALA A 145 -22.05 2.89 61.65
N VAL A 146 -23.25 2.87 61.07
CA VAL A 146 -23.55 2.08 59.85
C VAL A 146 -22.64 2.53 58.70
N HIS A 147 -22.56 3.83 58.40
CA HIS A 147 -21.70 4.31 57.32
C HIS A 147 -20.22 3.97 57.51
N LYS A 148 -19.66 4.19 58.72
CA LYS A 148 -18.26 3.93 59.03
C LYS A 148 -17.94 2.44 58.99
N SER A 149 -18.80 1.60 59.58
CA SER A 149 -18.62 0.15 59.51
C SER A 149 -18.67 -0.38 58.09
N LEU A 150 -19.58 0.11 57.23
CA LEU A 150 -19.60 -0.23 55.80
C LEU A 150 -18.31 0.23 55.11
N SER A 151 -17.87 1.47 55.32
CA SER A 151 -16.68 2.02 54.69
C SER A 151 -15.41 1.23 55.07
N TRP A 152 -15.21 0.96 56.36
CA TRP A 152 -14.09 0.15 56.84
C TRP A 152 -14.16 -1.29 56.31
N SER A 153 -15.34 -1.89 56.31
CA SER A 153 -15.52 -3.26 55.79
C SER A 153 -15.22 -3.35 54.31
N ARG A 154 -15.60 -2.35 53.49
CA ARG A 154 -15.27 -2.31 52.06
C ARG A 154 -13.77 -2.29 51.83
N TRP A 155 -13.05 -1.38 52.48
CA TRP A 155 -11.60 -1.26 52.33
C TRP A 155 -10.86 -2.50 52.80
N VAL A 156 -11.21 -3.02 53.98
CA VAL A 156 -10.54 -4.20 54.55
C VAL A 156 -10.87 -5.45 53.74
N THR A 157 -12.11 -5.62 53.29
CA THR A 157 -12.47 -6.73 52.39
C THR A 157 -11.72 -6.64 51.08
N ALA A 158 -11.65 -5.46 50.46
CA ALA A 158 -10.92 -5.27 49.22
C ALA A 158 -9.43 -5.60 49.39
N LEU A 159 -8.81 -5.20 50.50
CA LEU A 159 -7.42 -5.50 50.81
C LEU A 159 -7.19 -7.00 51.02
N ILE A 160 -8.03 -7.66 51.83
CA ILE A 160 -7.94 -9.11 52.06
C ILE A 160 -8.11 -9.88 50.75
N MET A 161 -9.12 -9.52 49.95
CA MET A 161 -9.42 -10.19 48.69
C MET A 161 -8.34 -9.93 47.64
N ALA A 162 -7.73 -8.75 47.59
CA ALA A 162 -6.60 -8.46 46.71
C ALA A 162 -5.36 -9.30 47.07
N VAL A 163 -5.03 -9.43 48.37
CA VAL A 163 -3.97 -10.34 48.83
C VAL A 163 -4.29 -11.79 48.45
N PHE A 164 -5.53 -12.23 48.72
CA PHE A 164 -5.98 -13.57 48.37
C PHE A 164 -5.85 -13.86 46.86
N PHE A 165 -6.27 -12.91 46.02
CA PHE A 165 -6.20 -13.05 44.56
C PHE A 165 -4.76 -13.19 44.06
N VAL A 166 -3.85 -12.35 44.58
CA VAL A 166 -2.42 -12.39 44.24
C VAL A 166 -1.77 -13.70 44.69
N VAL A 167 -2.10 -14.20 45.88
CA VAL A 167 -1.48 -15.42 46.44
C VAL A 167 -2.01 -16.68 45.77
N PHE A 168 -3.31 -16.78 45.51
CA PHE A 168 -3.95 -18.06 45.15
C PHE A 168 -4.38 -18.18 43.69
N ILE A 169 -4.66 -17.07 42.99
CA ILE A 169 -5.26 -17.11 41.64
C ILE A 169 -4.26 -16.69 40.57
N ASN A 170 -3.38 -15.73 40.87
CA ASN A 170 -2.42 -15.19 39.92
C ASN A 170 -1.34 -16.20 39.46
N HIS A 171 -1.16 -17.31 40.19
CA HIS A 171 -0.17 -18.34 39.83
C HIS A 171 -0.59 -19.21 38.63
N SER A 172 -1.87 -19.20 38.26
CA SER A 172 -2.42 -19.99 37.15
C SER A 172 -2.08 -19.41 35.77
N ASP A 173 -1.82 -18.11 35.69
CA ASP A 173 -1.59 -17.36 34.44
C ASP A 173 -0.10 -17.30 34.03
N LEU A 174 0.82 -17.78 34.89
CA LEU A 174 2.27 -17.83 34.64
C LEU A 174 2.66 -18.67 33.41
N ASN A 175 1.76 -19.51 32.90
CA ASN A 175 2.02 -20.38 31.74
C ASN A 175 1.61 -19.77 30.39
N ARG A 176 0.97 -18.58 30.36
CA ARG A 176 0.64 -17.87 29.11
C ARG A 176 1.65 -16.73 28.88
N GLN A 177 2.90 -17.09 28.57
CA GLN A 177 3.85 -16.13 28.03
C GLN A 177 3.44 -15.85 26.57
N TYR A 178 2.92 -14.65 26.33
CA TYR A 178 2.69 -14.17 24.98
C TYR A 178 4.02 -13.71 24.39
N SER A 179 4.34 -14.18 23.19
CA SER A 179 5.57 -13.79 22.48
C SER A 179 5.51 -12.33 22.02
N SER A 180 4.30 -11.81 21.81
CA SER A 180 4.06 -10.42 21.46
C SER A 180 2.76 -9.86 22.06
N LEU A 181 2.65 -8.54 22.05
CA LEU A 181 1.44 -7.81 22.43
C LEU A 181 0.28 -8.09 21.47
N ALA A 182 0.56 -8.25 20.18
CA ALA A 182 -0.45 -8.55 19.16
C ALA A 182 -1.00 -9.99 19.28
N GLU A 183 -0.18 -10.95 19.69
CA GLU A 183 -0.64 -12.31 20.03
C GLU A 183 -1.58 -12.27 21.24
N ALA A 184 -1.22 -11.53 22.29
CA ALA A 184 -2.03 -11.37 23.49
C ALA A 184 -3.38 -10.72 23.19
N ILE A 185 -3.39 -9.64 22.39
CA ILE A 185 -4.62 -8.94 22.00
C ILE A 185 -5.49 -9.81 21.09
N MET A 186 -4.91 -10.52 20.11
CA MET A 186 -5.67 -11.36 19.17
C MET A 186 -6.30 -12.58 19.86
N MET A 187 -5.57 -13.21 20.78
CA MET A 187 -6.10 -14.34 21.54
C MET A 187 -7.23 -13.91 22.49
N GLU A 188 -7.08 -12.75 23.12
CA GLU A 188 -8.07 -12.25 24.09
C GLU A 188 -9.28 -11.60 23.42
N SER A 189 -9.10 -10.93 22.27
CA SER A 189 -10.22 -10.42 21.48
C SER A 189 -11.09 -11.54 20.92
N LYS A 190 -10.47 -12.63 20.44
CA LYS A 190 -11.18 -13.83 19.96
C LYS A 190 -11.97 -14.54 21.05
N HIS A 191 -11.53 -14.45 22.31
CA HIS A 191 -12.27 -14.99 23.44
C HIS A 191 -13.56 -14.21 23.72
N LEU A 192 -13.61 -12.93 23.33
CA LEU A 192 -14.71 -11.99 23.59
C LEU A 192 -15.59 -11.72 22.36
N ASP A 193 -15.32 -12.39 21.22
CA ASP A 193 -16.10 -12.24 20.00
C ASP A 193 -17.54 -12.78 20.19
N GLY A 194 -18.50 -11.88 20.01
CA GLY A 194 -19.92 -12.14 20.15
C GLY A 194 -20.65 -12.11 18.80
N THR A 195 -21.85 -12.71 18.75
CA THR A 195 -22.69 -12.78 17.55
C THR A 195 -23.69 -11.61 17.43
N THR A 196 -23.47 -10.53 18.18
CA THR A 196 -24.39 -9.38 18.24
C THR A 196 -24.31 -8.49 17.00
N ASN A 197 -25.44 -7.88 16.64
CA ASN A 197 -25.54 -6.88 15.56
C ASN A 197 -25.34 -5.44 16.06
N SER A 198 -24.99 -5.22 17.34
CA SER A 198 -24.70 -3.90 17.89
C SER A 198 -23.23 -3.56 17.72
N ALA A 199 -22.95 -2.47 17.00
CA ALA A 199 -21.59 -1.95 16.84
C ALA A 199 -20.99 -1.57 18.19
N LEU A 200 -21.79 -1.01 19.11
CA LEU A 200 -21.33 -0.63 20.44
C LEU A 200 -20.85 -1.83 21.26
N ILE A 201 -21.61 -2.93 21.28
CA ILE A 201 -21.22 -4.13 22.02
C ILE A 201 -19.98 -4.76 21.40
N LEU A 202 -19.92 -4.83 20.07
CA LEU A 202 -18.81 -5.42 19.33
C LEU A 202 -17.50 -4.63 19.53
N GLU A 203 -17.55 -3.30 19.42
CA GLU A 203 -16.39 -2.43 19.69
C GLU A 203 -16.03 -2.39 21.18
N THR A 204 -17.00 -2.49 22.09
CA THR A 204 -16.72 -2.65 23.53
C THR A 204 -15.98 -3.95 23.81
N ASN A 205 -16.43 -5.07 23.24
CA ASN A 205 -15.76 -6.37 23.39
C ASN A 205 -14.34 -6.34 22.85
N ARG A 206 -14.13 -5.73 21.69
CA ARG A 206 -12.80 -5.53 21.10
C ARG A 206 -11.92 -4.65 21.97
N PHE A 207 -12.43 -3.53 22.45
CA PHE A 207 -11.70 -2.63 23.34
C PHE A 207 -11.33 -3.31 24.67
N LEU A 208 -12.23 -4.14 25.22
CA LEU A 208 -11.94 -4.96 26.40
C LEU A 208 -10.89 -6.03 26.11
N GLY A 209 -10.96 -6.71 24.96
CA GLY A 209 -9.93 -7.65 24.52
C GLY A 209 -8.58 -6.99 24.30
N PHE A 210 -8.57 -5.76 23.78
CA PHE A 210 -7.38 -4.93 23.67
C PHE A 210 -6.79 -4.56 25.05
N ILE A 211 -7.62 -4.07 25.98
CA ILE A 211 -7.20 -3.74 27.34
C ILE A 211 -6.65 -4.99 28.05
N GLU A 212 -7.36 -6.11 27.97
CA GLU A 212 -6.98 -7.34 28.68
C GLU A 212 -5.73 -7.97 28.04
N GLY A 213 -5.63 -7.99 26.71
CA GLY A 213 -4.41 -8.42 26.00
C GLY A 213 -3.20 -7.54 26.33
N THR A 214 -3.39 -6.21 26.37
CA THR A 214 -2.34 -5.26 26.77
C THR A 214 -1.95 -5.43 28.22
N LYS A 215 -2.92 -5.59 29.11
CA LYS A 215 -2.70 -5.86 30.53
C LYS A 215 -1.88 -7.14 30.70
N ARG A 216 -2.25 -8.24 30.04
CA ARG A 216 -1.54 -9.52 30.16
C ARG A 216 -0.11 -9.45 29.60
N TYR A 217 0.10 -8.80 28.46
CA TYR A 217 1.44 -8.58 27.92
C TYR A 217 2.30 -7.68 28.83
N ALA A 218 1.74 -6.57 29.31
CA ALA A 218 2.44 -5.66 30.23
C ALA A 218 2.77 -6.36 31.56
N LEU A 219 1.86 -7.17 32.08
CA LEU A 219 2.09 -7.99 33.27
C LEU A 219 3.17 -9.06 33.03
N SER A 220 3.21 -9.70 31.85
CA SER A 220 4.29 -10.63 31.46
C SER A 220 5.66 -9.92 31.41
N SER A 221 5.73 -8.74 30.77
CA SER A 221 6.94 -7.91 30.70
C SER A 221 7.36 -7.38 32.08
N LEU A 222 6.41 -7.02 32.95
CA LEU A 222 6.71 -6.62 34.32
C LEU A 222 7.20 -7.81 35.14
N HIS A 223 6.69 -9.02 34.90
CA HIS A 223 7.16 -10.23 35.55
C HIS A 223 8.61 -10.55 35.19
N SER A 224 9.00 -10.39 33.92
CA SER A 224 10.38 -10.57 33.47
C SER A 224 11.33 -9.50 34.02
N PHE A 225 10.85 -8.27 34.20
CA PHE A 225 11.63 -7.17 34.79
C PHE A 225 11.79 -7.30 36.31
N SER A 226 10.69 -7.55 37.03
CA SER A 226 10.66 -7.64 38.49
C SER A 226 9.37 -8.26 39.00
N ALA A 227 9.50 -9.36 39.73
CA ALA A 227 8.38 -10.00 40.42
C ALA A 227 7.66 -9.04 41.39
N ILE A 228 8.36 -8.11 42.03
CA ILE A 228 7.76 -7.17 43.00
C ILE A 228 6.85 -6.17 42.29
N PHE A 229 7.27 -5.61 41.15
CA PHE A 229 6.45 -4.66 40.39
C PHE A 229 5.24 -5.33 39.77
N TYR A 230 5.40 -6.55 39.25
CA TYR A 230 4.30 -7.38 38.78
C TYR A 230 3.26 -7.64 39.89
N LEU A 231 3.68 -8.15 41.05
CA LEU A 231 2.78 -8.42 42.16
C LEU A 231 2.10 -7.14 42.67
N GLY A 232 2.82 -6.01 42.69
CA GLY A 232 2.26 -4.70 43.05
C GLY A 232 1.18 -4.21 42.08
N ALA A 233 1.38 -4.37 40.77
CA ALA A 233 0.40 -3.99 39.76
C ALA A 233 -0.87 -4.84 39.82
N VAL A 234 -0.72 -6.17 39.94
CA VAL A 234 -1.85 -7.08 40.12
C VAL A 234 -2.60 -6.75 41.41
N PHE A 235 -1.88 -6.55 42.52
CA PHE A 235 -2.49 -6.18 43.80
C PHE A 235 -3.33 -4.90 43.70
N LEU A 236 -2.79 -3.84 43.08
CA LEU A 236 -3.50 -2.56 42.95
C LEU A 236 -4.75 -2.69 42.07
N GLY A 237 -4.66 -3.43 40.95
CA GLY A 237 -5.80 -3.72 40.10
C GLY A 237 -6.90 -4.51 40.83
N SER A 238 -6.51 -5.59 41.52
CA SER A 238 -7.42 -6.38 42.34
C SER A 238 -8.05 -5.56 43.46
N LEU A 239 -7.31 -4.64 44.08
CA LEU A 239 -7.84 -3.76 45.13
C LEU A 239 -8.97 -2.88 44.61
N VAL A 240 -8.79 -2.23 43.46
CA VAL A 240 -9.83 -1.39 42.83
C VAL A 240 -11.04 -2.24 42.45
N PHE A 241 -10.81 -3.42 41.88
CA PHE A 241 -11.87 -4.35 41.50
C PHE A 241 -12.70 -4.78 42.71
N PHE A 242 -12.07 -5.36 43.74
CA PHE A 242 -12.77 -5.87 44.92
C PHE A 242 -13.39 -4.75 45.76
N PHE A 243 -12.85 -3.53 45.73
CA PHE A 243 -13.49 -2.38 46.37
C PHE A 243 -14.87 -2.09 45.76
N ASN A 244 -14.99 -2.16 44.44
CA ASN A 244 -16.27 -1.92 43.78
C ASN A 244 -17.24 -3.10 43.93
N VAL A 245 -16.75 -4.34 43.92
CA VAL A 245 -17.58 -5.51 44.28
C VAL A 245 -18.10 -5.36 45.72
N ALA A 246 -17.23 -4.98 46.66
CA ALA A 246 -17.59 -4.71 48.04
C ALA A 246 -18.58 -3.55 48.16
N LEU A 247 -18.46 -2.51 47.34
CA LEU A 247 -19.40 -1.41 47.27
C LEU A 247 -20.80 -1.91 46.87
N GLY A 248 -20.90 -2.72 45.82
CA GLY A 248 -22.15 -3.31 45.35
C GLY A 248 -22.82 -4.21 46.40
N ILE A 249 -22.11 -5.21 46.93
CA ILE A 249 -22.69 -6.10 47.95
C ILE A 249 -23.05 -5.34 49.23
N SER A 250 -22.33 -4.25 49.58
CA SER A 250 -22.60 -3.48 50.79
C SER A 250 -23.98 -2.84 50.82
N SER A 251 -24.65 -2.62 49.67
CA SER A 251 -26.02 -2.09 49.64
C SER A 251 -27.01 -3.01 50.33
N PHE A 252 -26.80 -4.33 50.23
CA PHE A 252 -27.69 -5.33 50.83
C PHE A 252 -27.51 -5.45 52.35
N MET A 253 -26.45 -4.83 52.90
CA MET A 253 -26.23 -4.74 54.34
C MET A 253 -26.90 -3.50 54.95
N VAL A 254 -27.24 -2.50 54.14
CA VAL A 254 -27.90 -1.27 54.61
C VAL A 254 -29.37 -1.58 54.95
N PRO A 255 -29.86 -1.23 56.15
CA PRO A 255 -31.28 -1.37 56.47
C PRO A 255 -32.17 -0.57 55.51
N LEU A 256 -33.29 -1.15 55.07
CA LEU A 256 -34.22 -0.48 54.15
C LEU A 256 -34.77 0.85 54.69
N SER A 257 -34.88 0.99 56.01
CA SER A 257 -35.28 2.24 56.67
C SER A 257 -34.27 3.37 56.43
N GLU A 258 -32.98 3.08 56.39
CA GLU A 258 -31.91 4.06 56.22
C GLU A 258 -31.91 4.69 54.82
N TYR A 259 -32.39 3.98 53.80
CA TYR A 259 -32.57 4.55 52.46
C TYR A 259 -33.57 5.69 52.41
N ARG A 260 -34.48 5.82 53.39
CA ARG A 260 -35.37 6.98 53.48
C ARG A 260 -34.59 8.30 53.63
N ARG A 261 -33.41 8.29 54.26
CA ARG A 261 -32.55 9.48 54.41
C ARG A 261 -32.05 10.04 53.09
N VAL A 262 -31.87 9.18 52.10
CA VAL A 262 -31.38 9.54 50.76
C VAL A 262 -32.40 10.43 50.04
N PHE A 263 -33.68 10.10 50.19
CA PHE A 263 -34.82 10.78 49.56
C PHE A 263 -35.44 11.88 50.42
N ALA A 264 -35.25 11.82 51.74
CA ALA A 264 -35.67 12.87 52.67
C ALA A 264 -34.68 14.06 52.71
N PRO A 265 -35.14 15.25 53.14
CA PRO A 265 -34.27 16.40 53.39
C PRO A 265 -33.09 16.09 54.31
N ILE A 266 -32.00 16.86 54.21
CA ILE A 266 -30.82 16.69 55.06
C ILE A 266 -31.17 17.02 56.51
N GLN A 267 -31.18 16.01 57.37
CA GLN A 267 -31.48 16.13 58.79
C GLN A 267 -30.56 15.23 59.60
N ASP A 268 -30.14 15.75 60.76
CA ASP A 268 -29.34 15.04 61.74
C ASP A 268 -30.27 14.44 62.82
N SER A 269 -31.01 13.41 62.44
CA SER A 269 -31.91 12.65 63.32
C SER A 269 -31.44 11.20 63.45
N ASP A 270 -31.58 10.60 64.63
CA ASP A 270 -31.19 9.20 64.84
C ASP A 270 -32.06 8.21 64.05
N ASP A 271 -33.32 8.57 63.80
CA ASP A 271 -34.23 7.80 62.94
C ASP A 271 -34.52 8.51 61.61
N PRO A 272 -34.63 7.77 60.49
CA PRO A 272 -35.00 8.34 59.21
C PRO A 272 -36.45 8.84 59.21
N PRO A 273 -36.71 10.10 58.83
CA PRO A 273 -38.09 10.58 58.67
C PRO A 273 -38.80 9.86 57.52
N ALA A 274 -40.14 9.86 57.55
CA ALA A 274 -40.93 9.39 56.43
C ALA A 274 -40.67 10.27 55.18
N VAL A 275 -40.51 9.64 54.03
CA VAL A 275 -40.32 10.34 52.75
C VAL A 275 -41.68 10.86 52.28
N SER A 276 -41.76 12.13 51.91
CA SER A 276 -43.01 12.70 51.41
C SER A 276 -43.42 12.07 50.07
N PRO A 277 -44.73 11.91 49.78
CA PRO A 277 -45.19 11.42 48.47
C PRO A 277 -44.63 12.24 47.30
N TRP A 278 -44.44 13.54 47.52
CA TRP A 278 -43.84 14.44 46.55
C TRP A 278 -42.37 14.09 46.23
N ALA A 279 -41.56 13.75 47.24
CA ALA A 279 -40.17 13.35 47.04
C ALA A 279 -40.07 12.02 46.26
N TRP A 280 -40.97 11.07 46.52
CA TRP A 280 -41.11 9.86 45.72
C TRP A 280 -41.48 10.18 44.27
N GLY A 281 -42.46 11.07 44.06
CA GLY A 281 -42.88 11.53 42.74
C GLY A 281 -41.74 12.17 41.94
N ILE A 282 -40.99 13.10 42.55
CA ILE A 282 -39.82 13.73 41.91
C ILE A 282 -38.75 12.70 41.58
N THR A 283 -38.41 11.82 42.53
CA THR A 283 -37.36 10.82 42.32
C THR A 283 -37.74 9.87 41.18
N SER A 284 -39.00 9.41 41.15
CA SER A 284 -39.51 8.59 40.07
C SER A 284 -39.50 9.33 38.74
N ALA A 285 -39.93 10.60 38.71
CA ALA A 285 -39.92 11.41 37.49
C ALA A 285 -38.51 11.62 36.94
N LEU A 286 -37.54 11.92 37.82
CA LEU A 286 -36.13 12.09 37.44
C LEU A 286 -35.51 10.76 36.97
N ALA A 287 -35.81 9.65 37.62
CA ALA A 287 -35.36 8.33 37.21
C ALA A 287 -35.92 7.95 35.83
N THR A 288 -37.24 8.13 35.62
CA THR A 288 -37.90 7.90 34.33
C THR A 288 -37.31 8.82 33.26
N PHE A 289 -37.12 10.10 33.56
CA PHE A 289 -36.50 11.05 32.63
C PHE A 289 -35.08 10.62 32.25
N PHE A 290 -34.26 10.26 33.22
CA PHE A 290 -32.91 9.75 32.96
C PHE A 290 -32.93 8.50 32.08
N VAL A 291 -33.76 7.50 32.40
CA VAL A 291 -33.80 6.26 31.63
C VAL A 291 -34.25 6.48 30.18
N PHE A 292 -35.38 7.17 29.98
CA PHE A 292 -36.00 7.29 28.65
C PHE A 292 -35.47 8.42 27.78
N PHE A 293 -34.96 9.50 28.37
CA PHE A 293 -34.51 10.68 27.61
C PHE A 293 -33.00 10.85 27.59
N ILE A 294 -32.26 10.20 28.51
CA ILE A 294 -30.80 10.30 28.55
C ILE A 294 -30.18 8.94 28.25
N TYR A 295 -30.38 7.93 29.08
CA TYR A 295 -29.67 6.67 29.03
C TYR A 295 -29.94 5.87 27.75
N VAL A 296 -31.20 5.58 27.45
CA VAL A 296 -31.56 4.82 26.24
C VAL A 296 -31.24 5.61 24.95
N PRO A 297 -31.63 6.89 24.80
CA PRO A 297 -31.33 7.62 23.57
C PRO A 297 -29.84 7.86 23.35
N SER A 298 -29.06 8.17 24.40
CA SER A 298 -27.62 8.39 24.24
C SER A 298 -26.89 7.12 23.80
N THR A 299 -27.22 5.98 24.37
CA THR A 299 -26.60 4.70 24.01
C THR A 299 -26.98 4.24 22.61
N VAL A 300 -28.26 4.40 22.22
CA VAL A 300 -28.71 4.15 20.85
C VAL A 300 -28.07 5.12 19.86
N TYR A 301 -27.94 6.40 20.21
CA TYR A 301 -27.26 7.40 19.38
C TYR A 301 -25.79 7.03 19.16
N VAL A 302 -25.07 6.65 20.22
CA VAL A 302 -23.66 6.25 20.12
C VAL A 302 -23.52 4.98 19.26
N ASP A 303 -24.39 3.97 19.43
CA ASP A 303 -24.41 2.77 18.57
C ASP A 303 -24.71 3.12 17.11
N ALA A 304 -25.68 4.00 16.84
CA ALA A 304 -26.00 4.45 15.49
C ALA A 304 -24.89 5.29 14.85
N TRP A 305 -24.27 6.17 15.63
CA TRP A 305 -23.14 7.00 15.20
C TRP A 305 -21.92 6.16 14.81
N MET A 306 -21.61 5.11 15.59
CA MET A 306 -20.55 4.17 15.22
C MET A 306 -20.86 3.39 13.94
N ARG A 307 -22.13 3.04 13.70
CA ARG A 307 -22.53 2.39 12.43
C ARG A 307 -22.41 3.32 11.22
N SER A 308 -22.67 4.61 11.40
CA SER A 308 -22.66 5.59 10.30
C SER A 308 -21.30 6.21 10.02
N ASN A 309 -20.31 6.03 10.89
CA ASN A 309 -18.94 6.55 10.73
C ASN A 309 -17.90 5.41 10.76
N PRO A 310 -17.92 4.48 9.78
CA PRO A 310 -17.00 3.35 9.74
C PRO A 310 -15.53 3.80 9.63
N GLU A 311 -15.24 4.92 8.96
CA GLU A 311 -13.87 5.45 8.83
C GLU A 311 -13.26 5.85 10.18
N THR A 312 -14.02 6.49 11.07
CA THR A 312 -13.53 6.84 12.42
C THR A 312 -13.39 5.61 13.31
N VAL A 313 -14.25 4.61 13.12
CA VAL A 313 -14.13 3.30 13.80
C VAL A 313 -12.91 2.55 13.27
N ASP A 314 -12.60 2.66 11.98
CA ASP A 314 -11.42 2.08 11.35
C ASP A 314 -10.14 2.85 11.76
N GLU A 315 -10.18 4.15 11.98
CA GLU A 315 -9.07 4.92 12.61
C GLU A 315 -8.86 4.51 14.08
N ILE A 316 -9.93 4.34 14.85
CA ILE A 316 -9.86 3.79 16.21
C ILE A 316 -9.28 2.36 16.15
N ARG A 317 -9.70 1.54 15.18
CA ARG A 317 -9.16 0.19 14.96
C ARG A 317 -7.68 0.24 14.57
N ALA A 318 -7.27 1.17 13.72
CA ALA A 318 -5.88 1.39 13.34
C ALA A 318 -5.05 1.87 14.53
N SER A 319 -5.63 2.64 15.46
CA SER A 319 -4.98 3.04 16.72
C SER A 319 -4.90 1.92 17.76
N GLN A 320 -5.81 0.94 17.70
CA GLN A 320 -5.86 -0.26 18.57
C GLN A 320 -5.01 -1.41 18.02
N GLN A 321 -4.80 -1.47 16.70
CA GLN A 321 -3.74 -2.29 16.12
C GLN A 321 -2.41 -1.62 16.43
N ILE A 322 -1.81 -2.01 17.56
CA ILE A 322 -0.44 -1.64 17.87
C ILE A 322 0.44 -2.18 16.74
N VAL A 323 0.87 -1.23 15.91
CA VAL A 323 1.84 -1.30 14.82
C VAL A 323 2.45 -2.69 14.70
N ILE A 324 1.73 -3.59 14.02
CA ILE A 324 2.42 -4.64 13.30
C ILE A 324 3.30 -3.87 12.35
N GLN A 325 4.62 -4.02 12.48
CA GLN A 325 5.52 -3.37 11.56
C GLN A 325 5.24 -4.02 10.21
N THR A 326 4.44 -3.33 9.41
CA THR A 326 4.12 -3.75 8.07
C THR A 326 5.41 -3.66 7.30
N VAL A 327 5.83 -4.79 6.74
CA VAL A 327 7.09 -4.89 6.03
C VAL A 327 6.85 -5.54 4.68
N GLU A 328 7.68 -5.17 3.73
CA GLU A 328 7.82 -5.88 2.47
C GLU A 328 8.98 -6.86 2.58
N LYS A 329 8.78 -8.09 2.13
CA LYS A 329 9.85 -9.08 2.05
C LYS A 329 10.46 -9.05 0.65
N ILE A 330 11.71 -8.62 0.54
CA ILE A 330 12.45 -8.59 -0.73
C ILE A 330 13.64 -9.54 -0.60
N GLY A 331 13.59 -10.67 -1.32
CA GLY A 331 14.55 -11.76 -1.07
C GLY A 331 14.37 -12.34 0.33
N ASP A 332 15.43 -12.32 1.14
CA ASP A 332 15.43 -12.82 2.52
C ASP A 332 15.37 -11.71 3.59
N ASP A 333 15.49 -10.44 3.19
CA ASP A 333 15.49 -9.26 4.07
C ASP A 333 14.11 -8.56 4.10
N TYR A 334 13.92 -7.72 5.12
CA TYR A 334 12.69 -6.96 5.38
C TYR A 334 12.89 -5.45 5.19
N TYR A 335 11.91 -4.81 4.55
CA TYR A 335 11.96 -3.40 4.17
C TYR A 335 10.67 -2.65 4.52
N GLN A 336 10.74 -1.32 4.59
CA GLN A 336 9.56 -0.47 4.81
C GLN A 336 8.52 -0.63 3.67
N PRO A 337 7.21 -0.46 3.95
CA PRO A 337 6.17 -0.50 2.93
C PRO A 337 6.40 0.53 1.82
N GLY A 338 6.13 0.15 0.56
CA GLY A 338 6.34 1.00 -0.60
C GLY A 338 7.76 0.93 -1.19
N THR A 339 8.66 0.10 -0.64
CA THR A 339 10.01 -0.09 -1.17
C THR A 339 9.98 -0.70 -2.58
N ALA A 340 9.15 -1.72 -2.80
CA ALA A 340 8.98 -2.35 -4.11
C ALA A 340 8.38 -1.39 -5.14
N GLU A 341 7.47 -0.51 -4.73
CA GLU A 341 6.88 0.51 -5.62
C GLU A 341 7.91 1.59 -5.99
N GLN A 342 8.77 2.02 -5.06
CA GLN A 342 9.86 2.95 -5.36
C GLN A 342 10.87 2.36 -6.36
N ILE A 343 11.17 1.07 -6.26
CA ILE A 343 12.03 0.36 -7.22
C ILE A 343 11.36 0.30 -8.60
N GLU A 344 10.06 0.00 -8.64
CA GLU A 344 9.26 -0.03 -9.88
C GLU A 344 9.21 1.35 -10.56
N GLN A 345 9.06 2.43 -9.79
CA GLN A 345 9.13 3.80 -10.32
C GLN A 345 10.52 4.14 -10.86
N ALA A 346 11.59 3.73 -10.18
CA ALA A 346 12.96 3.92 -10.66
C ALA A 346 13.24 3.14 -11.96
N TYR A 347 12.62 1.97 -12.12
CA TYR A 347 12.65 1.19 -13.36
C TYR A 347 11.94 1.92 -14.50
N LEU A 348 10.72 2.44 -14.27
CA LEU A 348 9.97 3.22 -15.26
C LEU A 348 10.68 4.51 -15.69
N GLU A 349 11.32 5.21 -14.75
CA GLU A 349 12.14 6.39 -15.07
C GLU A 349 13.31 6.05 -16.01
N SER A 350 13.97 4.92 -15.75
CA SER A 350 15.09 4.45 -16.55
C SER A 350 14.65 4.03 -17.95
N LEU A 351 13.49 3.37 -18.07
CA LEU A 351 12.86 3.06 -19.36
C LEU A 351 12.52 4.32 -20.15
N HIS A 352 11.99 5.36 -19.50
CA HIS A 352 11.65 6.60 -20.18
C HIS A 352 12.87 7.32 -20.78
N LYS A 353 14.00 7.34 -20.04
CA LYS A 353 15.28 7.87 -20.55
C LYS A 353 15.81 7.06 -21.74
N LEU A 354 15.58 5.75 -21.71
CA LEU A 354 15.98 4.84 -22.77
C LEU A 354 15.17 5.07 -24.05
N GLU A 355 13.85 5.21 -23.92
CA GLU A 355 12.95 5.52 -25.04
C GLU A 355 13.35 6.84 -25.71
N THR A 356 13.70 7.85 -24.91
CA THR A 356 14.18 9.14 -25.43
C THR A 356 15.44 8.98 -26.31
N SER A 357 16.34 8.05 -25.95
CA SER A 357 17.56 7.79 -26.72
C SER A 357 17.25 7.03 -28.02
N ILE A 358 16.27 6.12 -27.99
CA ILE A 358 15.80 5.38 -29.18
C ILE A 358 15.08 6.31 -30.15
N ASP A 359 14.27 7.25 -29.65
CA ASP A 359 13.63 8.28 -30.46
C ASP A 359 14.66 9.16 -31.18
N GLN A 360 15.77 9.48 -30.52
CA GLN A 360 16.87 10.22 -31.13
C GLN A 360 17.57 9.40 -32.23
N LEU A 361 17.78 8.11 -32.02
CA LEU A 361 18.28 7.20 -33.06
C LEU A 361 17.33 7.13 -34.26
N ARG A 362 16.01 7.07 -34.02
CA ARG A 362 15.00 7.05 -35.09
C ARG A 362 15.06 8.32 -35.94
N LYS A 363 15.12 9.49 -35.30
CA LYS A 363 15.24 10.79 -35.98
C LYS A 363 16.52 10.91 -36.80
N THR A 364 17.66 10.52 -36.23
CA THR A 364 18.95 10.59 -36.94
C THR A 364 19.01 9.62 -38.11
N THR A 365 18.40 8.44 -37.97
CA THR A 365 18.24 7.45 -39.03
C THR A 365 17.44 8.01 -40.20
N GLU A 366 16.29 8.62 -39.93
CA GLU A 366 15.44 9.24 -40.96
C GLU A 366 16.19 10.33 -41.73
N LEU A 367 16.94 11.19 -41.03
CA LEU A 367 17.80 12.19 -41.65
C LEU A 367 18.89 11.57 -42.54
N GLY A 368 19.51 10.48 -42.10
CA GLY A 368 20.55 9.79 -42.89
C GLY A 368 20.03 9.19 -44.20
N PHE A 369 18.83 8.59 -44.17
CA PHE A 369 18.17 8.11 -45.39
C PHE A 369 17.74 9.25 -46.32
N ASN A 370 17.22 10.36 -45.78
CA ASN A 370 16.87 11.52 -46.59
C ASN A 370 18.11 12.12 -47.29
N GLN A 371 19.24 12.22 -46.58
CA GLN A 371 20.49 12.69 -47.19
C GLN A 371 20.99 11.73 -48.28
N MET A 372 20.79 10.43 -48.12
CA MET A 372 21.12 9.44 -49.15
C MET A 372 20.23 9.57 -50.40
N ILE A 373 18.94 9.88 -50.21
CA ILE A 373 18.01 10.19 -51.31
C ILE A 373 18.47 11.44 -52.07
N ASP A 374 18.88 12.49 -51.37
CA ASP A 374 19.38 13.72 -51.98
C ASP A 374 20.64 13.49 -52.83
N ASN A 375 21.50 12.54 -52.42
CA ASN A 375 22.72 12.17 -53.15
C ASN A 375 22.48 11.32 -54.42
N VAL A 376 21.25 10.83 -54.66
CA VAL A 376 20.96 9.98 -55.84
C VAL A 376 21.13 10.76 -57.14
N ASP A 377 20.71 12.02 -57.15
CA ASP A 377 20.83 12.87 -58.35
C ASP A 377 22.30 13.16 -58.70
N ASP A 378 23.16 13.39 -57.69
CA ASP A 378 24.61 13.57 -57.89
C ASP A 378 25.27 12.34 -58.53
N TYR A 379 24.85 11.14 -58.13
CA TYR A 379 25.30 9.89 -58.75
C TYR A 379 24.85 9.79 -60.21
N LEU A 380 23.60 10.10 -60.51
CA LEU A 380 23.04 10.03 -61.86
C LEU A 380 23.70 11.06 -62.78
N ASP A 381 23.98 12.26 -62.27
CA ASP A 381 24.68 13.31 -63.01
C ASP A 381 26.09 12.88 -63.40
N TRP A 382 26.80 12.16 -62.51
CA TRP A 382 28.07 11.53 -62.87
C TRP A 382 27.88 10.36 -63.86
N TYR A 383 26.89 9.49 -63.65
CA TYR A 383 26.62 8.31 -64.48
C TYR A 383 26.37 8.69 -65.95
N TYR A 384 25.58 9.75 -66.17
CA TYR A 384 25.26 10.34 -67.47
C TYR A 384 26.23 11.48 -67.86
N SER A 385 27.41 11.57 -67.25
CA SER A 385 28.45 12.51 -67.70
C SER A 385 29.43 11.85 -68.68
N LEU A 386 30.05 12.66 -69.55
CA LEU A 386 31.11 12.19 -70.45
C LEU A 386 32.28 11.53 -69.69
N PRO A 387 32.84 12.12 -68.60
CA PRO A 387 33.85 11.44 -67.80
C PRO A 387 33.38 10.10 -67.23
N GLY A 388 32.15 10.01 -66.75
CA GLY A 388 31.56 8.76 -66.24
C GLY A 388 31.44 7.67 -67.31
N GLU A 389 31.09 8.02 -68.55
CA GLU A 389 31.07 7.09 -69.68
C GLU A 389 32.47 6.51 -69.97
N TYR A 390 33.51 7.35 -70.00
CA TYR A 390 34.89 6.90 -70.19
C TYR A 390 35.36 5.97 -69.06
N GLU A 391 35.05 6.29 -67.81
CA GLU A 391 35.40 5.43 -66.68
C GLU A 391 34.69 4.06 -66.76
N ARG A 392 33.41 4.03 -67.15
CA ARG A 392 32.67 2.77 -67.38
C ARG A 392 33.26 1.92 -68.49
N ILE A 393 33.73 2.52 -69.59
CA ILE A 393 34.38 1.79 -70.69
C ILE A 393 35.67 1.11 -70.19
N VAL A 394 36.48 1.82 -69.41
CA VAL A 394 37.73 1.26 -68.83
C VAL A 394 37.42 0.12 -67.87
N ALA A 395 36.46 0.29 -66.97
CA ALA A 395 36.05 -0.75 -66.02
C ALA A 395 35.45 -1.98 -66.71
N LEU A 396 34.77 -1.79 -67.85
CA LEU A 396 34.28 -2.88 -68.71
C LEU A 396 35.44 -3.65 -69.35
N ALA A 397 36.43 -2.94 -69.91
CA ALA A 397 37.58 -3.55 -70.57
C ALA A 397 38.44 -4.39 -69.62
N THR A 398 38.45 -4.06 -68.33
CA THR A 398 39.17 -4.80 -67.28
C THR A 398 38.32 -5.88 -66.60
N GLY A 399 37.03 -6.01 -66.96
CA GLY A 399 36.12 -7.04 -66.44
C GLY A 399 35.61 -6.79 -65.01
N VAL A 400 35.75 -5.58 -64.48
CA VAL A 400 35.37 -5.23 -63.10
C VAL A 400 34.19 -4.25 -63.02
N LEU A 401 33.53 -3.96 -64.14
CA LEU A 401 32.48 -2.95 -64.25
C LEU A 401 31.41 -3.07 -63.16
N GLU A 402 30.87 -4.26 -62.93
CA GLU A 402 29.76 -4.46 -61.98
C GLU A 402 30.14 -4.07 -60.55
N ASN A 403 31.29 -4.57 -60.06
CA ASN A 403 31.80 -4.24 -58.72
C ASN A 403 32.17 -2.76 -58.60
N TRP A 404 32.77 -2.20 -59.66
CA TRP A 404 33.19 -0.80 -59.66
C TRP A 404 32.00 0.17 -59.69
N MET A 405 30.94 -0.16 -60.43
CA MET A 405 29.68 0.60 -60.45
C MET A 405 28.96 0.56 -59.11
N ALA A 406 28.97 -0.62 -58.48
CA ALA A 406 28.48 -0.80 -57.11
C ALA A 406 29.24 0.07 -56.10
N GLU A 407 30.57 0.09 -56.19
CA GLU A 407 31.43 0.91 -55.33
C GLU A 407 31.20 2.41 -55.54
N LYS A 408 31.08 2.86 -56.80
CA LYS A 408 30.76 4.26 -57.12
C LYS A 408 29.38 4.66 -56.58
N LEU A 409 28.35 3.85 -56.80
CA LEU A 409 27.02 4.09 -56.24
C LEU A 409 27.09 4.23 -54.72
N GLN A 410 27.74 3.30 -54.04
CA GLN A 410 27.94 3.37 -52.59
C GLN A 410 28.65 4.66 -52.15
N ASN A 411 29.70 5.07 -52.85
CA ASN A 411 30.47 6.26 -52.52
C ASN A 411 29.64 7.55 -52.65
N TYR A 412 28.85 7.67 -53.71
CA TYR A 412 27.94 8.82 -53.90
C TYR A 412 26.81 8.82 -52.86
N LEU A 413 26.17 7.67 -52.63
CA LEU A 413 25.11 7.55 -51.61
C LEU A 413 25.60 7.94 -50.21
N MET A 414 26.87 7.67 -49.90
CA MET A 414 27.51 8.00 -48.62
C MET A 414 28.16 9.39 -48.58
N GLN A 415 28.07 10.17 -49.66
CA GLN A 415 28.66 11.50 -49.75
C GLN A 415 28.07 12.44 -48.68
N GLY A 416 28.91 13.33 -48.14
CA GLY A 416 28.52 14.24 -47.07
C GLY A 416 28.31 13.56 -45.70
N ASN A 417 28.81 12.34 -45.51
CA ASN A 417 28.71 11.58 -44.25
C ASN A 417 27.26 11.28 -43.83
N ALA A 418 26.43 10.82 -44.78
CA ALA A 418 25.00 10.61 -44.59
C ALA A 418 24.64 9.79 -43.33
N PHE A 419 25.43 8.78 -42.96
CA PHE A 419 25.18 7.93 -41.80
C PHE A 419 26.14 8.13 -40.62
N GLY A 420 27.03 9.12 -40.65
CA GLY A 420 27.88 9.45 -39.50
C GLY A 420 27.09 9.83 -38.24
N PRO A 421 26.04 10.68 -38.34
CA PRO A 421 25.18 10.98 -37.18
C PRO A 421 24.45 9.76 -36.62
N VAL A 422 24.09 8.80 -37.48
CA VAL A 422 23.46 7.53 -37.07
C VAL A 422 24.46 6.68 -36.31
N GLN A 423 25.70 6.60 -36.80
CA GLN A 423 26.79 5.91 -36.11
C GLN A 423 26.98 6.46 -34.70
N GLN A 424 27.09 7.78 -34.57
CA GLN A 424 27.24 8.45 -33.27
C GLN A 424 26.03 8.17 -32.37
N SER A 425 24.80 8.23 -32.90
CA SER A 425 23.60 7.97 -32.12
C SER A 425 23.49 6.52 -31.62
N ILE A 426 24.05 5.55 -32.34
CA ILE A 426 24.13 4.15 -31.88
C ILE A 426 25.14 4.04 -30.74
N GLU A 427 26.33 4.64 -30.90
CA GLU A 427 27.38 4.63 -29.87
C GLU A 427 26.91 5.33 -28.59
N ASP A 428 26.29 6.50 -28.71
CA ASP A 428 25.70 7.26 -27.60
C ASP A 428 24.59 6.46 -26.90
N LEU A 429 23.72 5.77 -27.65
CA LEU A 429 22.65 4.96 -27.09
C LEU A 429 23.18 3.77 -26.29
N LEU A 430 24.23 3.09 -26.77
CA LEU A 430 24.84 1.97 -26.07
C LEU A 430 25.62 2.43 -24.83
N GLN A 431 26.38 3.52 -24.93
CA GLN A 431 27.07 4.09 -23.77
C GLN A 431 26.08 4.57 -22.71
N ASN A 432 25.02 5.29 -23.11
CA ASN A 432 23.97 5.74 -22.22
C ASN A 432 23.24 4.55 -21.58
N ASN A 433 23.01 3.46 -22.32
CA ASN A 433 22.42 2.25 -21.74
C ASN A 433 23.31 1.64 -20.64
N LEU A 434 24.63 1.53 -20.87
CA LEU A 434 25.55 1.03 -19.86
C LEU A 434 25.55 1.91 -18.60
N GLN A 435 25.52 3.23 -18.79
CA GLN A 435 25.43 4.18 -17.68
C GLN A 435 24.10 4.05 -16.93
N LEU A 436 22.97 4.01 -17.62
CA LEU A 436 21.65 3.85 -17.03
C LEU A 436 21.51 2.53 -16.27
N ARG A 437 22.12 1.44 -16.77
CA ARG A 437 22.18 0.15 -16.06
C ARG A 437 22.92 0.30 -14.71
N ALA A 438 24.07 0.98 -14.71
CA ALA A 438 24.84 1.22 -13.49
C ALA A 438 24.11 2.15 -12.50
N GLU A 439 23.52 3.25 -13.00
CA GLU A 439 22.73 4.18 -12.20
C GLU A 439 21.50 3.50 -11.59
N HIS A 440 20.81 2.65 -12.35
CA HIS A 440 19.66 1.88 -11.87
C HIS A 440 20.07 0.97 -10.71
N LEU A 441 21.14 0.19 -10.87
CA LEU A 441 21.64 -0.69 -9.81
C LEU A 441 22.01 0.09 -8.54
N GLN A 442 22.73 1.21 -8.68
CA GLN A 442 23.05 2.08 -7.55
C GLN A 442 21.81 2.66 -6.87
N LYS A 443 20.80 3.06 -7.65
CA LYS A 443 19.54 3.60 -7.12
C LYS A 443 18.74 2.53 -6.38
N VAL A 444 18.68 1.30 -6.89
CA VAL A 444 18.07 0.15 -6.21
C VAL A 444 18.81 -0.15 -4.91
N GLU A 445 20.14 -0.23 -4.93
CA GLU A 445 20.93 -0.47 -3.70
C GLU A 445 20.74 0.61 -2.65
N ARG A 446 20.65 1.87 -3.07
CA ARG A 446 20.37 3.00 -2.17
C ARG A 446 18.97 2.88 -1.55
N ILE A 447 17.94 2.62 -2.36
CA ILE A 447 16.55 2.43 -1.87
C ILE A 447 16.49 1.27 -0.87
N LEU A 448 17.16 0.14 -1.18
CA LEU A 448 17.22 -1.01 -0.27
C LEU A 448 17.94 -0.64 1.04
N ASN A 449 19.06 0.07 0.99
CA ASN A 449 19.80 0.45 2.20
C ASN A 449 19.05 1.48 3.05
N GLU A 450 18.41 2.48 2.44
CA GLU A 450 17.64 3.52 3.14
C GLU A 450 16.38 2.96 3.81
N ASN A 451 15.73 1.98 3.18
CA ASN A 451 14.47 1.41 3.66
C ASN A 451 14.63 0.08 4.41
N ARG A 452 15.87 -0.35 4.70
CA ARG A 452 16.12 -1.59 5.44
C ARG A 452 15.60 -1.50 6.86
N VAL A 453 14.87 -2.53 7.28
CA VAL A 453 14.39 -2.65 8.66
C VAL A 453 15.27 -3.67 9.38
N ASP A 454 16.10 -3.21 10.32
CA ASP A 454 16.81 -4.09 11.23
C ASP A 454 15.81 -4.71 12.20
N LEU A 455 15.73 -6.04 12.18
CA LEU A 455 14.84 -6.80 13.05
C LEU A 455 15.22 -6.58 14.51
N ILE A 456 14.32 -5.97 15.28
CA ILE A 456 14.41 -5.96 16.74
C ILE A 456 13.75 -7.26 17.21
N ASP A 457 14.50 -8.08 17.95
CA ASP A 457 14.02 -9.33 18.55
C ASP A 457 12.64 -9.12 19.21
N ASN A 458 11.65 -9.94 18.82
CA ASN A 458 10.22 -9.95 19.22
C ASN A 458 9.20 -9.03 18.51
N SER A 459 9.46 -8.48 17.32
CA SER A 459 8.38 -7.86 16.51
C SER A 459 7.60 -8.91 15.69
N GLN A 460 6.27 -8.90 15.79
CA GLN A 460 5.42 -9.61 14.81
C GLN A 460 5.38 -8.79 13.52
N LEU A 461 5.68 -9.44 12.40
CA LEU A 461 5.78 -8.84 11.08
C LEU A 461 4.60 -9.31 10.22
N GLU A 462 3.90 -8.37 9.58
CA GLU A 462 2.93 -8.66 8.54
C GLU A 462 3.55 -8.32 7.19
N ILE A 463 3.74 -9.36 6.37
CA ILE A 463 4.33 -9.25 5.05
C ILE A 463 3.22 -8.86 4.08
N ILE A 464 3.17 -7.58 3.70
CA ILE A 464 2.14 -7.07 2.78
C ILE A 464 2.44 -7.47 1.33
N ARG A 465 3.72 -7.56 0.98
CA ARG A 465 4.18 -7.88 -0.38
C ARG A 465 5.47 -8.68 -0.32
N GLN A 466 5.56 -9.70 -1.17
CA GLN A 466 6.77 -10.48 -1.37
C GLN A 466 7.27 -10.28 -2.80
N ALA A 467 8.53 -9.86 -2.95
CA ALA A 467 9.18 -9.69 -4.24
C ALA A 467 10.54 -10.40 -4.25
N SER A 468 10.95 -10.89 -5.42
CA SER A 468 12.28 -11.48 -5.56
C SER A 468 13.32 -10.37 -5.75
N LEU A 469 14.41 -10.43 -4.99
CA LEU A 469 15.53 -9.49 -5.13
C LEU A 469 16.16 -9.56 -6.53
N SER A 470 16.19 -10.74 -7.14
CA SER A 470 16.72 -10.93 -8.49
C SER A 470 15.88 -10.19 -9.53
N ALA A 471 14.56 -10.37 -9.53
CA ALA A 471 13.68 -9.68 -10.48
C ALA A 471 13.71 -8.15 -10.31
N LEU A 472 13.96 -7.64 -9.10
CA LEU A 472 14.03 -6.21 -8.84
C LEU A 472 15.39 -5.58 -9.18
N LYS A 473 16.45 -6.39 -9.31
CA LYS A 473 17.78 -5.95 -9.76
C LYS A 473 17.98 -6.11 -11.27
N GLU A 474 17.03 -6.71 -11.96
CA GLU A 474 17.10 -6.84 -13.42
C GLU A 474 17.07 -5.45 -14.06
N PRO A 475 18.12 -5.08 -14.82
CA PRO A 475 18.16 -3.77 -15.44
C PRO A 475 17.07 -3.65 -16.52
N PRO A 476 16.58 -2.43 -16.81
CA PRO A 476 15.67 -2.21 -17.92
C PRO A 476 16.30 -2.64 -19.24
N THR A 477 15.65 -3.59 -19.90
CA THR A 477 16.05 -4.11 -21.21
C THR A 477 15.10 -3.63 -22.29
N HIS A 478 15.66 -3.10 -23.38
CA HIS A 478 14.90 -2.77 -24.59
C HIS A 478 15.38 -3.62 -25.77
N SER A 479 14.45 -4.14 -26.58
CA SER A 479 14.74 -5.05 -27.69
C SER A 479 15.75 -4.50 -28.69
N VAL A 480 15.61 -3.21 -29.02
CA VAL A 480 16.50 -2.48 -29.94
C VAL A 480 17.96 -2.55 -29.48
N ILE A 481 18.20 -2.43 -28.18
CA ILE A 481 19.55 -2.45 -27.61
C ILE A 481 20.15 -3.85 -27.70
N VAL A 482 19.38 -4.87 -27.31
CA VAL A 482 19.79 -6.27 -27.41
C VAL A 482 20.11 -6.62 -28.87
N ASN A 483 19.30 -6.15 -29.82
CA ASN A 483 19.52 -6.35 -31.23
C ASN A 483 20.78 -5.64 -31.76
N LEU A 484 21.06 -4.42 -31.30
CA LEU A 484 22.27 -3.67 -31.65
C LEU A 484 23.52 -4.32 -31.05
N GLU A 485 23.49 -4.68 -29.76
CA GLU A 485 24.56 -5.42 -29.06
C GLU A 485 24.85 -6.74 -29.79
N ASN A 486 23.82 -7.53 -30.10
CA ASN A 486 23.98 -8.79 -30.84
C ASN A 486 24.56 -8.58 -32.25
N ARG A 487 24.12 -7.55 -32.98
CA ARG A 487 24.67 -7.25 -34.31
C ARG A 487 26.12 -6.80 -34.26
N MET A 488 26.51 -6.00 -33.26
CA MET A 488 27.91 -5.64 -33.04
C MET A 488 28.79 -6.85 -32.70
N LEU A 489 28.27 -7.79 -31.92
CA LEU A 489 28.99 -9.03 -31.58
C LEU A 489 29.13 -9.97 -32.77
N ILE A 490 28.09 -10.10 -33.59
CA ILE A 490 28.06 -11.01 -34.76
C ILE A 490 28.88 -10.44 -35.94
N SER A 491 29.04 -9.12 -36.06
CA SER A 491 29.70 -8.51 -37.22
C SER A 491 31.23 -8.61 -37.27
N GLY A 492 31.89 -9.30 -36.33
CA GLY A 492 33.26 -9.82 -36.47
C GLY A 492 34.41 -8.81 -36.71
N GLY A 493 34.16 -7.50 -36.68
CA GLY A 493 35.14 -6.43 -36.85
C GLY A 493 35.02 -5.39 -35.74
N ILE A 494 36.16 -4.87 -35.29
CA ILE A 494 36.36 -3.95 -34.16
C ILE A 494 35.17 -3.00 -33.93
N GLY A 495 34.33 -3.32 -32.93
CA GLY A 495 33.52 -2.46 -32.03
C GLY A 495 32.92 -1.12 -32.48
N THR A 496 32.84 -0.82 -33.76
CA THR A 496 32.49 0.51 -34.28
C THR A 496 31.13 0.45 -34.98
N ALA A 497 30.25 1.40 -34.69
CA ALA A 497 28.91 1.43 -35.30
C ALA A 497 28.95 1.62 -36.83
N GLY A 498 30.12 1.93 -37.41
CA GLY A 498 30.39 1.98 -38.85
C GLY A 498 30.14 0.67 -39.60
N ALA A 499 30.17 -0.49 -38.92
CA ALA A 499 29.83 -1.78 -39.55
C ALA A 499 28.32 -1.90 -39.87
N ILE A 500 27.47 -1.30 -39.04
CA ILE A 500 26.01 -1.32 -39.23
C ILE A 500 25.62 -0.39 -40.38
N THR A 501 26.19 0.82 -40.41
CA THR A 501 25.90 1.82 -41.44
C THR A 501 26.49 1.43 -42.80
N GLY A 502 27.69 0.83 -42.83
CA GLY A 502 28.28 0.27 -44.05
C GLY A 502 27.48 -0.89 -44.64
N ALA A 503 26.84 -1.71 -43.80
CA ALA A 503 25.96 -2.80 -44.26
C ALA A 503 24.68 -2.28 -44.94
N ILE A 504 24.14 -1.13 -44.52
CA ILE A 504 22.97 -0.51 -45.15
C ILE A 504 23.33 -0.10 -46.59
N ALA A 505 24.39 0.69 -46.77
CA ALA A 505 24.81 1.14 -48.10
C ALA A 505 25.18 -0.05 -49.02
N GLY A 506 25.88 -1.06 -48.47
CA GLY A 506 26.20 -2.28 -49.22
C GLY A 506 24.97 -3.08 -49.64
N LYS A 507 23.94 -3.18 -48.79
CA LYS A 507 22.68 -3.84 -49.14
C LYS A 507 21.89 -3.10 -50.21
N ILE A 508 21.79 -1.77 -50.12
CA ILE A 508 21.12 -0.94 -51.14
C ILE A 508 21.78 -1.18 -52.49
N THR A 509 23.11 -1.09 -52.54
CA THR A 509 23.89 -1.38 -53.75
C THR A 509 23.68 -2.80 -54.26
N ALA A 510 23.64 -3.80 -53.37
CA ALA A 510 23.37 -5.20 -53.75
C ALA A 510 21.95 -5.39 -54.31
N LYS A 511 20.94 -4.70 -53.78
CA LYS A 511 19.57 -4.71 -54.31
C LYS A 511 19.50 -4.07 -55.70
N VAL A 512 20.16 -2.94 -55.89
CA VAL A 512 20.25 -2.27 -57.20
C VAL A 512 20.99 -3.15 -58.23
N ALA A 513 22.10 -3.78 -57.83
CA ALA A 513 22.83 -4.72 -58.68
C ALA A 513 22.00 -5.98 -59.01
N GLY A 514 21.32 -6.55 -58.01
CA GLY A 514 20.47 -7.73 -58.15
C GLY A 514 19.26 -7.54 -59.07
N LYS A 515 18.73 -6.31 -59.16
CA LYS A 515 17.70 -5.91 -60.15
C LYS A 515 18.25 -5.85 -61.59
N GLY A 516 19.57 -6.01 -61.78
CA GLY A 516 20.20 -6.27 -63.08
C GLY A 516 20.45 -5.04 -63.96
N ILE A 517 20.22 -3.81 -63.50
CA ILE A 517 20.32 -2.64 -64.39
C ILE A 517 21.76 -2.17 -64.63
N ILE A 518 22.68 -2.42 -63.70
CA ILE A 518 24.13 -2.25 -63.94
C ILE A 518 24.59 -3.12 -65.12
N LYS A 519 24.01 -4.33 -65.24
CA LYS A 519 24.26 -5.27 -66.34
C LYS A 519 23.60 -4.84 -67.66
N LEU A 520 22.44 -4.17 -67.61
CA LEU A 520 21.78 -3.62 -68.80
C LEU A 520 22.55 -2.44 -69.39
N GLY A 521 23.08 -1.54 -68.55
CA GLY A 521 23.97 -0.44 -68.98
C GLY A 521 25.26 -0.95 -69.63
N ALA A 522 25.85 -2.02 -69.08
CA ALA A 522 26.99 -2.71 -69.68
C ALA A 522 26.69 -3.30 -71.07
N GLN A 523 25.50 -3.90 -71.24
CA GLN A 523 25.06 -4.48 -72.51
C GLN A 523 24.76 -3.43 -73.59
N ALA A 524 24.28 -2.25 -73.20
CA ALA A 524 24.08 -1.11 -74.10
C ALA A 524 25.43 -0.60 -74.66
N LEU A 525 26.45 -0.44 -73.79
CA LEU A 525 27.81 -0.06 -74.16
C LEU A 525 28.50 -1.06 -75.12
N ILE A 526 28.34 -2.36 -74.88
CA ILE A 526 28.87 -3.43 -75.76
C ILE A 526 28.27 -3.36 -77.17
N LYS A 527 26.98 -3.06 -77.30
CA LYS A 527 26.32 -2.93 -78.61
C LYS A 527 26.80 -1.73 -79.42
N VAL A 528 27.13 -0.62 -78.75
CA VAL A 528 27.68 0.58 -79.40
C VAL A 528 29.15 0.36 -79.83
N THR A 529 29.91 -0.40 -79.04
CA THR A 529 31.32 -0.71 -79.35
C THR A 529 31.47 -1.79 -80.43
N ALA A 530 30.54 -2.75 -80.48
CA ALA A 530 30.44 -3.70 -81.60
C ALA A 530 30.14 -3.01 -82.94
N GLY A 531 29.45 -1.86 -82.91
CA GLY A 531 29.27 -0.98 -84.08
C GLY A 531 30.55 -0.23 -84.52
N LYS A 532 31.51 -0.02 -83.61
CA LYS A 532 32.80 0.65 -83.91
C LYS A 532 33.85 -0.30 -84.52
N ALA A 533 33.70 -1.62 -84.43
CA ALA A 533 34.69 -2.58 -84.97
C ALA A 533 34.65 -2.74 -86.50
N VAL A 534 33.58 -2.31 -87.18
CA VAL A 534 33.45 -2.39 -88.64
C VAL A 534 34.02 -1.15 -89.35
N SER A 535 34.30 -0.05 -88.64
CA SER A 535 34.72 1.23 -89.25
C SER A 535 36.23 1.53 -89.20
N ALA A 536 37.06 0.65 -88.64
CA ALA A 536 38.49 0.89 -88.46
C ALA A 536 39.38 0.52 -89.67
N LEU A 537 38.82 0.07 -90.80
CA LEU A 537 39.57 -0.20 -92.03
C LEU A 537 38.95 0.48 -93.24
N GLY A 538 39.43 1.70 -93.54
CA GLY A 538 39.48 2.23 -94.90
C GLY A 538 38.30 3.07 -95.40
N GLY A 539 38.55 4.38 -95.53
CA GLY A 539 38.15 5.17 -96.71
C GLY A 539 36.69 5.64 -96.82
N ALA A 540 36.53 6.92 -97.15
CA ALA A 540 35.27 7.57 -97.44
C ALA A 540 34.45 6.84 -98.54
N ALA A 541 33.12 6.86 -98.36
CA ALA A 541 32.05 6.41 -99.26
C ALA A 541 31.61 4.92 -99.16
N ALA A 542 30.74 4.62 -98.17
CA ALA A 542 29.62 3.67 -98.20
C ALA A 542 28.98 3.61 -96.78
N GLY A 543 27.84 4.24 -96.51
CA GLY A 543 26.49 3.65 -96.61
C GLY A 543 25.78 3.89 -95.27
N ALA A 544 24.69 4.65 -95.13
CA ALA A 544 23.38 4.43 -95.74
C ALA A 544 22.96 2.94 -95.76
N ALA A 545 23.31 2.16 -94.73
CA ALA A 545 22.88 0.76 -94.61
C ALA A 545 22.77 0.18 -93.18
N THR A 546 22.98 0.93 -92.10
CA THR A 546 22.94 0.38 -90.72
C THR A 546 21.70 0.74 -89.90
N GLY A 547 20.74 1.46 -90.47
CA GLY A 547 19.51 1.89 -89.77
C GLY A 547 18.39 0.84 -89.64
N MET A 548 18.57 -0.39 -90.12
CA MET A 548 17.45 -1.35 -90.27
C MET A 548 17.64 -2.73 -89.62
N ALA A 549 18.73 -3.00 -88.90
CA ALA A 549 19.01 -4.37 -88.44
C ALA A 549 18.85 -4.63 -86.92
N LEU A 550 18.39 -3.67 -86.13
CA LEU A 550 18.13 -3.88 -84.69
C LEU A 550 16.69 -3.52 -84.31
N GLY A 551 15.73 -4.20 -84.94
CA GLY A 551 14.32 -4.17 -84.54
C GLY A 551 13.80 -5.59 -84.32
N SER A 552 13.77 -6.03 -83.06
CA SER A 552 12.86 -7.06 -82.48
C SER A 552 13.52 -7.53 -81.18
N PHE A 553 12.92 -7.32 -80.00
CA PHE A 553 12.09 -8.38 -79.42
C PHE A 553 11.05 -7.92 -78.38
N ILE A 554 10.71 -6.63 -78.30
CA ILE A 554 9.61 -6.13 -77.43
C ILE A 554 8.78 -5.08 -78.20
N PRO A 555 7.46 -5.29 -78.43
CA PRO A 555 6.62 -4.30 -79.11
C PRO A 555 6.37 -3.09 -78.20
N GLY A 556 6.60 -1.87 -78.70
CA GLY A 556 6.17 -0.62 -78.04
C GLY A 556 7.27 0.42 -77.79
N ILE A 557 8.55 0.04 -77.73
CA ILE A 557 9.67 0.96 -77.43
C ILE A 557 10.63 1.15 -78.62
N GLY A 558 10.77 0.14 -79.49
CA GLY A 558 11.76 0.14 -80.58
C GLY A 558 11.52 1.15 -81.71
N THR A 559 10.28 1.58 -81.94
CA THR A 559 9.94 2.45 -83.08
C THR A 559 10.17 3.95 -82.79
N ALA A 560 10.16 4.36 -81.52
CA ALA A 560 10.40 5.76 -81.13
C ALA A 560 11.89 6.12 -81.10
N ILE A 561 12.75 5.17 -80.71
CA ILE A 561 14.21 5.34 -80.62
C ILE A 561 14.83 5.49 -82.02
N GLY A 562 14.35 4.73 -83.01
CA GLY A 562 14.79 4.86 -84.40
C GLY A 562 14.37 6.17 -85.07
N ALA A 563 13.22 6.73 -84.69
CA ALA A 563 12.72 8.00 -85.22
C ALA A 563 13.41 9.22 -84.57
N ALA A 564 13.73 9.17 -83.27
CA ALA A 564 14.43 10.25 -82.56
C ALA A 564 15.90 10.39 -83.00
N ILE A 565 16.61 9.28 -83.24
CA ILE A 565 18.00 9.30 -83.72
C ILE A 565 18.07 9.74 -85.19
N GLY A 566 17.08 9.38 -86.02
CA GLY A 566 17.00 9.84 -87.42
C GLY A 566 16.65 11.33 -87.58
N GLY A 567 15.90 11.91 -86.63
CA GLY A 567 15.48 13.32 -86.69
C GLY A 567 16.52 14.33 -86.18
N ILE A 568 17.38 13.94 -85.23
CA ILE A 568 18.33 14.86 -84.58
C ILE A 568 19.65 14.99 -85.37
N ILE A 569 20.05 13.96 -86.12
CA ILE A 569 21.28 14.00 -86.95
C ILE A 569 21.13 14.94 -88.17
N GLY A 570 19.90 15.30 -88.56
CA GLY A 570 19.64 16.16 -89.72
C GLY A 570 19.67 17.68 -89.45
N GLY A 571 19.79 18.15 -88.20
CA GLY A 571 19.28 19.50 -87.86
C GLY A 571 20.10 20.47 -87.00
N ILE A 572 21.24 20.13 -86.38
CA ILE A 572 21.94 21.09 -85.48
C ILE A 572 23.47 21.07 -85.69
N THR A 573 24.00 22.20 -86.17
CA THR A 573 25.43 22.51 -86.40
C THR A 573 26.09 23.26 -85.23
N ILE A 574 25.93 22.78 -83.99
CA ILE A 574 26.61 23.38 -82.82
C ILE A 574 27.28 22.29 -81.98
N GLY A 575 28.59 22.11 -82.18
CA GLY A 575 29.58 21.70 -81.17
C GLY A 575 29.42 20.39 -80.37
N LEU A 576 28.38 19.59 -80.58
CA LEU A 576 28.14 18.34 -79.84
C LEU A 576 28.70 17.15 -80.64
N THR A 577 29.62 16.39 -80.03
CA THR A 577 30.11 15.13 -80.60
C THR A 577 28.99 14.07 -80.61
N ILE A 578 29.05 13.10 -81.53
CA ILE A 578 28.09 12.00 -81.64
C ILE A 578 27.90 11.27 -80.29
N GLU A 579 28.97 11.19 -79.49
CA GLU A 579 29.00 10.57 -78.17
C GLU A 579 28.09 11.31 -77.18
N LYS A 580 28.16 12.65 -77.14
CA LYS A 580 27.31 13.47 -76.26
C LYS A 580 25.82 13.37 -76.62
N LEU A 581 25.47 13.19 -77.90
CA LEU A 581 24.08 13.03 -78.34
C LEU A 581 23.49 11.67 -77.95
N LEU A 582 24.28 10.59 -78.04
CA LEU A 582 23.85 9.26 -77.62
C LEU A 582 23.64 9.20 -76.10
N LEU A 583 24.53 9.83 -75.34
CA LEU A 583 24.44 9.91 -73.89
C LEU A 583 23.24 10.75 -73.42
N MET A 584 22.94 11.89 -74.06
CA MET A 584 21.73 12.68 -73.78
C MET A 584 20.44 11.90 -74.10
N LEU A 585 20.48 11.01 -75.09
CA LEU A 585 19.33 10.16 -75.45
C LEU A 585 19.14 9.01 -74.45
N GLU A 586 20.22 8.35 -74.02
CA GLU A 586 20.17 7.37 -72.93
C GLU A 586 19.63 8.01 -71.64
N GLU A 587 20.13 9.20 -71.29
CA GLU A 587 19.68 9.97 -70.14
C GLU A 587 18.17 10.28 -70.22
N ALA A 588 17.70 10.82 -71.35
CA ALA A 588 16.29 11.18 -71.53
C ALA A 588 15.31 10.00 -71.44
N PHE A 589 15.74 8.78 -71.74
CA PHE A 589 14.87 7.59 -71.73
C PHE A 589 15.05 6.68 -70.51
N SER A 590 16.19 6.74 -69.81
CA SER A 590 16.51 5.78 -68.73
C SER A 590 16.86 6.39 -67.38
N ARG A 591 17.13 7.72 -67.29
CA ARG A 591 17.48 8.39 -66.03
C ARG A 591 16.40 8.24 -64.97
N GLU A 592 15.14 8.50 -65.30
CA GLU A 592 14.03 8.43 -64.35
C GLU A 592 13.75 7.00 -63.87
N GLU A 593 13.84 6.02 -64.75
CA GLU A 593 13.67 4.61 -64.39
C GLU A 593 14.79 4.14 -63.46
N PHE A 594 16.04 4.51 -63.75
CA PHE A 594 17.17 4.15 -62.91
C PHE A 594 17.11 4.86 -61.55
N LYS A 595 16.74 6.14 -61.54
CA LYS A 595 16.48 6.91 -60.32
C LYS A 595 15.43 6.23 -59.46
N HIS A 596 14.29 5.87 -60.05
CA HIS A 596 13.20 5.21 -59.35
C HIS A 596 13.65 3.91 -58.67
N GLN A 597 14.45 3.09 -59.35
CA GLN A 597 14.94 1.83 -58.78
C GLN A 597 15.96 2.00 -57.65
N ILE A 598 16.81 3.04 -57.72
CA ILE A 598 17.71 3.39 -56.60
C ILE A 598 16.88 3.88 -55.41
N LEU A 599 15.91 4.78 -55.64
CA LEU A 599 15.02 5.28 -54.59
C LEU A 599 14.18 4.16 -53.95
N GLU A 600 13.67 3.24 -54.75
CA GLU A 600 12.95 2.06 -54.27
C GLU A 600 13.85 1.18 -53.40
N ALA A 601 15.10 0.93 -53.81
CA ALA A 601 16.05 0.15 -53.01
C ALA A 601 16.40 0.85 -51.68
N ILE A 602 16.54 2.18 -51.68
CA ILE A 602 16.75 2.98 -50.47
C ILE A 602 15.53 2.89 -49.55
N GLU A 603 14.32 3.04 -50.09
CA GLU A 603 13.08 2.98 -49.32
C GLU A 603 12.80 1.59 -48.73
N GLU A 604 13.07 0.52 -49.50
CA GLU A 604 13.00 -0.85 -48.99
C GLU A 604 13.92 -1.07 -47.78
N GLU A 605 15.17 -0.57 -47.85
CA GLU A 605 16.13 -0.67 -46.74
C GLU A 605 15.76 0.24 -45.58
N ARG A 606 15.19 1.43 -45.83
CA ARG A 606 14.63 2.30 -44.78
C ARG A 606 13.56 1.57 -43.99
N ILE A 607 12.61 0.91 -44.67
CA ILE A 607 11.53 0.15 -44.03
C ILE A 607 12.08 -1.06 -43.27
N GLU A 608 13.06 -1.79 -43.82
CA GLU A 608 13.71 -2.91 -43.11
C GLU A 608 14.40 -2.44 -41.83
N PHE A 609 15.12 -1.32 -41.89
CA PHE A 609 15.82 -0.77 -40.74
C PHE A 609 14.85 -0.16 -39.70
N GLU A 610 13.78 0.48 -40.14
CA GLU A 610 12.71 0.96 -39.26
C GLU A 610 12.02 -0.21 -38.52
N LYS A 611 11.74 -1.32 -39.21
CA LYS A 611 11.24 -2.55 -38.56
C LYS A 611 12.23 -3.07 -37.52
N PHE A 612 13.52 -3.03 -37.81
CA PHE A 612 14.56 -3.41 -36.85
C PHE A 612 14.53 -2.53 -35.58
N LEU A 613 14.26 -1.23 -35.71
CA LEU A 613 14.12 -0.31 -34.59
C LEU A 613 12.78 -0.43 -33.83
N ASN A 614 11.76 -1.07 -34.41
CA ASN A 614 10.42 -1.16 -33.83
C ASN A 614 10.00 -2.56 -33.36
N THR A 615 10.76 -3.61 -33.68
CA THR A 615 10.34 -4.99 -33.34
C THR A 615 10.74 -5.36 -31.91
N PRO A 616 9.79 -5.73 -31.02
CA PRO A 616 10.11 -6.28 -29.71
C PRO A 616 10.67 -7.70 -29.86
N VAL A 617 11.68 -8.04 -29.06
CA VAL A 617 12.14 -9.42 -28.90
C VAL A 617 10.97 -10.19 -28.29
N LEU A 618 10.41 -11.13 -29.05
CA LEU A 618 9.63 -12.20 -28.48
C LEU A 618 10.57 -13.00 -27.58
N LEU A 619 10.46 -12.78 -26.27
CA LEU A 619 10.96 -13.72 -25.28
C LEU A 619 10.22 -15.04 -25.52
N ASP A 620 10.88 -15.99 -26.17
CA ASP A 620 10.49 -17.39 -26.09
C ASP A 620 10.44 -17.75 -24.60
N LYS A 621 9.22 -17.98 -24.10
CA LYS A 621 9.02 -18.58 -22.78
C LYS A 621 9.57 -20.01 -22.82
N PRO A 622 10.21 -20.49 -21.73
CA PRO A 622 10.61 -21.89 -21.63
C PRO A 622 9.41 -22.85 -21.69
#